data_AF-A0A9E4JJE7-F1
#
_entry.id   AF-A0A9E4JJE7-F1
#
_cell.length_a   1.000
_cell.length_b   1.000
_cell.length_c   1.000
_cell.angle_alpha   90.00
_cell.angle_beta   90.00
_cell.angle_gamma   90.00
#
_symmetry.space_group_name_H-M   'P 1'
#
loop_
_entity.id
_entity.type
_entity.pdbx_description
1 polymer ?
#
loop_
_entity_poly.entity_id
_entity_poly.type
_entity_poly.pdbx_seq_one_letter_code
_entity_poly.pdbx_strand_id
1 'polypeptide(L)' 'EKTKSGQRLYRKRDVELVLRIRALLYDERFTIEGARAALRAQGQDEAPVPAVPPPAIDRETLKKLKQGIIDLLELVEQ' A
#
# COMPACT_ATOMS: atom_id res chain seq x y z
N GLU A 1 3.01 9.25 -1.12
CA GLU A 1 2.28 10.28 -0.35
C GLU A 1 1.74 11.35 -1.31
N LYS A 2 0.71 12.10 -0.92
CA LYS A 2 0.18 13.21 -1.73
C LYS A 2 0.61 14.53 -1.10
N THR A 3 0.99 15.50 -1.93
CA THR A 3 1.21 16.90 -1.52
C THR A 3 -0.08 17.49 -0.95
N LYS A 4 0.03 18.61 -0.20
CA LYS A 4 -1.14 19.36 0.30
C LYS A 4 -2.11 19.78 -0.82
N SER A 5 -1.60 19.90 -2.05
CA SER A 5 -2.37 20.23 -3.26
C SER A 5 -2.87 18.98 -4.02
N GLY A 6 -2.73 17.77 -3.47
CA GLY A 6 -3.27 16.53 -4.02
C GLY A 6 -2.38 15.78 -5.03
N GLN A 7 -1.24 16.33 -5.42
CA GLN A 7 -0.31 15.70 -6.37
C GLN A 7 0.44 14.52 -5.72
N ARG A 8 0.59 13.39 -6.42
CA ARG A 8 1.39 12.26 -5.95
C ARG A 8 2.88 12.60 -6.02
N LEU A 9 3.59 12.46 -4.90
CA LEU A 9 5.04 12.63 -4.88
C LEU A 9 5.71 11.28 -5.13
N TYR A 10 6.58 11.23 -6.14
CA TYR A 10 7.35 10.06 -6.53
C TYR A 10 8.82 10.28 -6.20
N ARG A 11 9.50 9.23 -5.74
CA ARG A 11 10.95 9.23 -5.52
C ARG A 11 11.66 8.86 -6.81
N LYS A 12 12.96 9.20 -6.89
CA LYS A 12 13.81 8.84 -8.04
C LYS A 12 13.73 7.35 -8.39
N ARG A 13 13.77 6.47 -7.38
CA ARG A 13 13.62 5.02 -7.53
C ARG A 13 12.28 4.61 -8.17
N ASP A 14 11.18 5.31 -7.85
CA ASP A 14 9.86 5.01 -8.43
C ASP A 14 9.85 5.32 -9.93
N VAL A 15 10.50 6.43 -10.33
CA VAL A 15 10.62 6.82 -11.74
C VAL A 15 11.52 5.84 -12.49
N GLU A 16 12.64 5.43 -11.90
CA GLU A 16 13.53 4.40 -12.47
C GLU A 16 12.81 3.07 -12.67
N LEU A 17 11.99 2.64 -11.71
CA LEU A 17 11.18 1.43 -11.83
C LEU A 17 10.16 1.53 -12.96
N VAL A 18 9.49 2.68 -13.12
CA VAL A 18 8.55 2.90 -14.22
C VAL A 18 9.25 2.84 -15.58
N LEU A 19 10.44 3.42 -15.70
CA LEU A 19 11.24 3.32 -16.93
C LEU A 19 11.64 1.87 -17.22
N ARG A 20 11.97 1.08 -16.19
CA ARG A 20 12.27 -0.34 -16.35
C ARG A 20 11.06 -1.14 -16.82
N ILE A 21 9.89 -0.90 -16.21
CA ILE A 21 8.62 -1.53 -16.63
C ILE A 21 8.32 -1.18 -18.09
N ARG A 22 8.50 0.09 -18.50
CA ARG A 22 8.31 0.51 -19.88
C ARG A 22 9.21 -0.27 -20.85
N ALA A 23 10.50 -0.40 -20.52
CA ALA A 23 11.43 -1.14 -21.37
C ALA A 23 11.01 -2.62 -21.52
N LEU A 24 10.64 -3.27 -20.41
CA LEU A 24 10.17 -4.66 -20.43
C LEU A 24 8.95 -4.85 -21.34
N LEU A 25 7.98 -3.93 -21.28
CA LEU A 25 6.73 -4.06 -22.03
C LEU A 25 6.88 -3.69 -23.52
N TYR A 26 7.59 -2.61 -23.82
CA TYR A 26 7.61 -2.04 -25.18
C TYR A 26 8.85 -2.43 -25.99
N ASP A 27 10.01 -2.50 -25.35
CA ASP A 27 11.27 -2.80 -26.03
C ASP A 27 11.49 -4.31 -26.05
N GLU A 28 11.33 -4.96 -24.90
CA GLU A 28 11.54 -6.40 -24.74
C GLU A 28 10.27 -7.24 -25.00
N ARG A 29 9.12 -6.58 -25.25
CA ARG A 29 7.84 -7.22 -25.63
C ARG A 29 7.31 -8.26 -24.65
N PHE A 30 7.61 -8.11 -23.37
CA PHE A 30 7.01 -8.95 -22.34
C PHE A 30 5.51 -8.67 -22.21
N THR A 31 4.76 -9.71 -21.84
CA THR A 31 3.42 -9.53 -21.30
C THR A 31 3.50 -8.94 -19.89
N ILE A 32 2.38 -8.45 -19.36
CA ILE A 32 2.32 -7.91 -18.00
C ILE A 32 2.80 -8.96 -16.97
N GLU A 33 2.42 -10.23 -17.16
CA GLU A 33 2.85 -11.32 -16.28
C GLU A 33 4.35 -11.59 -16.42
N GLY A 34 4.87 -11.60 -17.64
CA GLY A 34 6.29 -11.79 -17.91
C GLY A 34 7.16 -10.66 -17.34
N ALA A 35 6.72 -9.40 -17.47
CA ALA A 35 7.42 -8.26 -16.90
C ALA A 35 7.45 -8.32 -15.36
N ARG A 36 6.33 -8.72 -14.72
CA ARG A 36 6.28 -8.96 -13.27
C ARG A 36 7.24 -10.06 -12.84
N ALA A 37 7.28 -11.19 -13.55
CA ALA A 37 8.21 -12.26 -13.24
C ALA A 37 9.67 -11.80 -13.36
N ALA A 38 9.99 -11.03 -14.40
CA ALA A 38 11.32 -10.46 -14.61
C ALA A 38 11.74 -9.48 -13.49
N LEU A 39 10.81 -8.65 -13.00
CA LEU A 39 11.09 -7.72 -11.89
C LEU A 39 11.29 -8.44 -10.56
N ARG A 40 10.52 -9.49 -10.26
CA ARG A 40 10.75 -10.36 -9.09
C ARG A 40 12.11 -11.04 -9.15
N ALA A 41 12.49 -11.58 -10.30
CA ALA A 41 13.79 -12.22 -10.49
C ALA A 41 14.96 -11.24 -10.30
N GLN A 42 14.76 -9.96 -10.62
CA GLN A 42 15.75 -8.89 -10.43
C GLN A 42 15.77 -8.32 -8.99
N GLY A 43 14.92 -8.82 -8.08
CA GLY A 43 14.78 -8.27 -6.73
C GLY A 43 14.20 -6.85 -6.69
N GLN A 44 13.59 -6.39 -7.78
CA GLN A 44 13.05 -5.02 -7.92
C GLN A 44 11.60 -4.90 -7.43
N ASP A 45 10.91 -6.02 -7.20
CA ASP A 45 9.60 -6.05 -6.55
C ASP A 45 9.68 -5.91 -5.02
N GLU A 46 10.88 -5.90 -4.43
CA GLU A 46 11.07 -5.81 -2.98
C GLU A 46 11.41 -4.39 -2.49
N ALA A 47 10.84 -3.37 -3.13
CA ALA A 47 10.72 -2.07 -2.46
C ALA A 47 9.48 -2.15 -1.55
N PRO A 48 9.63 -1.97 -0.23
CA PRO A 48 8.47 -1.90 0.65
C PRO A 48 7.58 -0.81 0.09
N VAL A 49 6.33 -1.17 -0.25
CA VAL A 49 5.23 -0.22 -0.21
C VAL A 49 5.49 0.60 1.04
N PRO A 50 5.59 1.94 1.01
CA PRO A 50 5.68 2.69 2.24
C PRO A 50 4.47 2.22 3.02
N ALA A 51 4.71 1.35 4.01
CA ALA A 51 3.71 0.90 4.92
C ALA A 51 3.32 2.21 5.54
N VAL A 52 2.17 2.74 5.11
CA VAL A 52 1.44 3.67 5.95
C VAL A 52 1.43 2.91 7.27
N PRO A 53 2.17 3.37 8.30
CA PRO A 53 2.20 2.65 9.55
C PRO A 53 0.73 2.42 9.87
N PRO A 54 0.32 1.17 10.21
CA PRO A 54 -1.06 0.94 10.61
C PRO A 54 -1.39 2.05 11.60
N PRO A 55 -2.55 2.72 11.44
CA PRO A 55 -2.89 3.85 12.30
C PRO A 55 -2.57 3.40 13.73
N ALA A 56 -1.75 4.19 14.43
CA ALA A 56 -1.36 3.88 15.79
C ALA A 56 -2.61 4.04 16.66
N ILE A 57 -3.52 3.07 16.57
CA ILE A 57 -4.71 3.00 17.39
C ILE A 57 -4.26 2.30 18.66
N ASP A 58 -4.15 3.08 19.73
CA ASP A 58 -3.77 2.56 21.04
C ASP A 58 -4.71 1.40 21.44
N ARG A 59 -4.12 0.33 21.97
CA ARG A 59 -4.87 -0.86 22.43
C ARG A 59 -5.97 -0.50 23.43
N GLU A 60 -5.76 0.54 24.22
CA GLU A 60 -6.75 1.04 25.18
C GLU A 60 -7.98 1.63 24.47
N THR A 61 -7.78 2.39 23.40
CA THR A 61 -8.84 2.94 22.56
C THR A 61 -9.67 1.82 21.91
N LEU A 62 -9.02 0.75 21.45
CA LEU A 62 -9.73 -0.42 20.91
C LEU A 62 -10.57 -1.14 21.97
N LYS A 63 -10.08 -1.24 23.21
CA LYS A 63 -10.86 -1.83 24.33
C LYS A 63 -12.07 -0.98 24.67
N LYS A 64 -11.91 0.35 24.75
CA LYS A 64 -13.01 1.29 25.00
C LYS A 64 -14.08 1.22 23.90
N LEU A 65 -13.65 1.16 22.64
CA LEU A 65 -14.57 1.05 21.51
C LEU A 65 -15.33 -0.28 21.52
N LYS A 66 -14.63 -1.39 21.81
CA LYS A 66 -15.26 -2.70 21.96
C LYS A 66 -16.30 -2.69 23.08
N GLN A 67 -15.96 -2.10 24.23
CA GLN A 67 -16.89 -2.03 25.36
C GLN A 67 -18.12 -1.19 25.02
N GLY A 68 -17.94 0.00 24.43
CA GLY A 68 -19.07 0.84 24.02
C GLY A 68 -19.98 0.18 22.98
N ILE A 69 -19.45 -0.68 22.10
CA ILE A 69 -20.28 -1.47 21.17
C ILE A 69 -21.08 -2.54 21.92
N ILE A 70 -20.49 -3.20 22.92
CA ILE A 70 -21.19 -4.19 23.75
C ILE A 70 -22.31 -3.50 24.54
N ASP A 71 -22.02 -2.37 25.18
CA ASP A 71 -23.00 -1.62 25.96
C ASP A 71 -24.17 -1.13 25.08
N LEU A 72 -23.89 -0.71 23.83
CA LEU A 72 -24.93 -0.34 22.86
C LEU A 72 -25.76 -1.53 22.39
N LEU A 73 -25.16 -2.70 22.22
CA LEU A 73 -25.88 -3.94 21.89
C LEU A 73 -26.82 -4.33 23.03
N GLU A 74 -26.35 -4.26 24.28
CA GLU A 74 -27.16 -4.54 25.47
C GLU A 74 -28.33 -3.56 25.63
N LEU A 75 -28.16 -2.30 25.22
CA LEU A 75 -29.21 -1.28 25.27
C LEU A 75 -30.32 -1.52 24.23
N VAL A 76 -30.00 -2.13 23.09
CA VAL A 76 -30.96 -2.44 22.03
C VAL A 76 -31.69 -3.77 22.28
N GLU A 77 -31.13 -4.64 23.13
CA GLU A 77 -31.76 -5.90 23.55
C GLU A 77 -32.72 -5.76 24.76
N GLN A 78 -32.90 -4.55 25.30
CA GLN A 78 -33.95 -4.21 26.28
C GLN A 78 -35.22 -3.68 25.61
#